data_AF-A0A2E5MGV4-F1
#
_entry.id   AF-A0A2E5MGV4-F1
#
_cell.length_a   1.000
_cell.length_b   1.000
_cell.length_c   1.000
_cell.angle_alpha   90.00
_cell.angle_beta   90.00
_cell.angle_gamma   90.00
#
_symmetry.space_group_name_H-M   'P 1'
#
loop_
_entity.id
_entity.type
_entity.pdbx_description
1 polymer ?
#
loop_
_entity_poly.entity_id
_entity_poly.type
_entity_poly.pdbx_seq_one_letter_code
_entity_poly.pdbx_strand_id
1 'polypeptide(L)'
;MDTILTATAPGSRWDHRTVTIREQIIAIEICRRHSKAQIADAYLSIAFFGSGQIGVEQLESDYSLNLEQIEPVHAIALVAQLKYPKPLKPFGDWQQKIQMRSWHLQRLRQQLMKSLDHAPQARPHCR
;
A
#
# COMPACT_ATOMS: atom_id res chain seq x y z
N MET A 1 26.82 -47.63 -12.63
CA MET A 1 25.78 -46.76 -13.21
C MET A 1 24.91 -46.32 -12.06
N ASP A 2 25.25 -45.16 -11.50
CA ASP A 2 24.65 -44.64 -10.28
C ASP A 2 23.32 -43.97 -10.62
N THR A 3 22.21 -44.58 -10.21
CA THR A 3 20.90 -43.91 -10.21
C THR A 3 20.78 -43.11 -8.92
N ILE A 4 21.14 -41.83 -8.99
CA ILE A 4 20.83 -40.87 -7.93
C ILE A 4 19.30 -40.71 -7.89
N LEU A 5 18.70 -41.20 -6.80
CA LEU A 5 17.33 -40.85 -6.40
C LEU A 5 17.32 -39.38 -5.98
N THR A 6 17.03 -38.50 -6.93
CA THR A 6 16.72 -37.09 -6.68
C THR A 6 15.43 -37.03 -5.86
N ALA A 7 15.54 -36.66 -4.60
CA ALA A 7 14.41 -36.28 -3.77
C ALA A 7 13.81 -34.97 -4.28
N THR A 8 12.89 -35.05 -5.25
CA THR A 8 11.98 -33.95 -5.57
C THR A 8 10.88 -33.95 -4.52
N ALA A 9 11.04 -33.07 -3.52
CA ALA A 9 9.97 -32.78 -2.56
C ALA A 9 8.70 -32.36 -3.33
N PRO A 10 7.55 -32.99 -3.10
CA PRO A 10 6.32 -32.65 -3.79
C PRO A 10 5.90 -31.22 -3.42
N GLY A 11 5.53 -30.46 -4.44
CA GLY A 11 5.23 -29.03 -4.37
C GLY A 11 4.42 -28.63 -3.14
N SER A 12 4.99 -27.74 -2.33
CA SER A 12 4.34 -27.14 -1.18
C SER A 12 3.13 -26.33 -1.65
N ARG A 13 1.95 -26.94 -1.56
CA ARG A 13 0.67 -26.23 -1.61
C ARG A 13 0.62 -25.31 -0.38
N TRP A 14 0.95 -24.04 -0.56
CA TRP A 14 0.91 -23.05 0.51
C TRP A 14 -0.48 -23.03 1.15
N ASP A 15 -0.58 -23.47 2.41
CA ASP A 15 -1.82 -23.32 3.17
C ASP A 15 -1.97 -21.84 3.54
N HIS A 16 -2.94 -21.17 2.92
CA HIS A 16 -3.29 -19.78 3.18
C HIS A 16 -3.44 -19.47 4.68
N ARG A 17 -3.92 -20.42 5.49
CA ARG A 17 -4.07 -20.24 6.93
C ARG A 17 -2.73 -20.02 7.64
N THR A 18 -1.72 -20.80 7.27
CA THR A 18 -0.38 -20.70 7.86
C THR A 18 0.33 -19.40 7.46
N VAL A 19 0.15 -18.95 6.21
CA VAL A 19 0.65 -17.66 5.71
C VAL A 19 0.02 -16.51 6.47
N THR A 20 -1.31 -16.52 6.65
CA THR A 20 -2.03 -15.47 7.38
C THR A 20 -1.58 -15.36 8.84
N ILE A 21 -1.38 -16.48 9.55
CA ILE A 21 -0.91 -16.45 10.94
C ILE A 21 0.51 -15.87 11.02
N ARG A 22 1.40 -16.29 10.12
CA ARG A 22 2.77 -15.75 10.05
C ARG A 22 2.78 -14.25 9.80
N GLU A 23 1.97 -13.76 8.86
CA GLU A 23 1.84 -12.33 8.56
C GLU A 23 1.32 -11.55 9.76
N GLN A 24 0.36 -12.09 10.52
CA GLN A 24 -0.15 -11.46 11.73
C GLN A 24 0.93 -11.32 12.82
N ILE A 25 1.72 -12.37 13.06
CA ILE A 25 2.81 -12.32 14.05
C ILE A 25 3.85 -11.26 13.66
N ILE A 26 4.23 -11.21 12.38
CA ILE A 26 5.15 -10.21 11.85
C ILE A 26 4.56 -8.80 12.00
N ALA A 27 3.27 -8.62 11.68
CA ALA A 27 2.59 -7.33 11.82
C ALA A 27 2.60 -6.83 13.28
N ILE A 28 2.42 -7.71 14.26
CA ILE A 28 2.50 -7.37 15.69
C ILE A 28 3.90 -6.89 16.04
N GLU A 29 4.95 -7.63 15.64
CA GLU A 29 6.33 -7.24 15.95
C GLU A 29 6.76 -5.94 15.26
N ILE A 30 6.32 -5.72 14.02
CA ILE A 30 6.56 -4.45 13.31
C ILE A 30 5.88 -3.29 14.06
N CYS A 31 4.61 -3.44 14.44
CA CYS A 31 3.87 -2.40 15.17
C CYS A 31 4.46 -2.09 16.55
N ARG A 32 5.16 -3.06 17.17
CA ARG A 32 5.83 -2.85 18.47
C ARG A 32 7.13 -2.07 18.35
N ARG A 33 7.82 -2.15 17.21
CA ARG A 33 9.17 -1.61 17.03
C ARG A 33 9.21 -0.32 16.22
N HIS A 34 8.17 -0.05 15.43
CA HIS A 34 8.13 1.08 14.50
C HIS A 34 6.87 1.91 14.68
N SER A 35 7.01 3.22 14.48
CA SER A 35 5.86 4.13 14.47
C SER A 35 4.99 3.89 13.23
N LYS A 36 3.72 4.31 13.29
CA LYS A 36 2.82 4.23 12.14
C LYS A 36 3.35 4.96 10.90
N ALA A 37 4.06 6.07 11.10
CA ALA A 37 4.69 6.83 10.03
C ALA A 37 5.80 6.01 9.37
N GLN A 38 6.74 5.46 10.16
CA GLN A 38 7.82 4.63 9.65
C GLN A 38 7.32 3.40 8.88
N ILE A 39 6.24 2.78 9.36
CA ILE A 39 5.61 1.63 8.68
C ILE A 39 5.00 2.07 7.34
N ALA A 40 4.32 3.23 7.31
CA ALA A 40 3.74 3.76 6.09
C ALA A 40 4.83 4.13 5.07
N ASP A 41 5.91 4.78 5.50
CA ASP A 41 7.03 5.17 4.64
C ASP A 41 7.71 3.93 4.04
N ALA A 42 7.99 2.93 4.88
CA ALA A 42 8.57 1.66 4.43
C ALA A 42 7.63 0.87 3.50
N TYR A 43 6.32 0.95 3.71
CA TYR A 43 5.36 0.35 2.79
C TYR A 43 5.35 1.07 1.44
N LEU A 44 5.31 2.39 1.44
CA LEU A 44 5.25 3.21 0.24
C LEU A 44 6.53 3.15 -0.59
N SER A 45 7.70 2.93 0.03
CA SER A 45 8.97 2.77 -0.67
C SER A 45 9.06 1.49 -1.52
N ILE A 46 8.25 0.47 -1.19
CA ILE A 46 8.23 -0.81 -1.94
C ILE A 46 6.89 -1.10 -2.62
N ALA A 47 5.91 -0.21 -2.49
CA ALA A 47 4.56 -0.43 -3.00
C ALA A 47 4.54 -0.46 -4.53
N PHE A 48 3.71 -1.35 -5.10
CA PHE A 48 3.51 -1.42 -6.54
C PHE A 48 2.34 -0.55 -6.98
N PHE A 49 2.63 0.49 -7.78
CA PHE A 49 1.63 1.41 -8.30
C PHE A 49 1.13 1.03 -9.71
N GLY A 50 1.82 0.11 -10.38
CA GLY A 50 1.43 -0.41 -11.69
C GLY A 50 2.46 -0.12 -12.79
N SER A 51 2.37 -0.81 -13.92
CA SER A 51 3.22 -0.61 -15.10
C SER A 51 4.74 -0.56 -14.82
N GLY A 52 5.22 -1.31 -13.83
CA GLY A 52 6.63 -1.33 -13.41
C GLY A 52 7.02 -0.26 -12.39
N GLN A 53 6.08 0.59 -11.97
CA GLN A 53 6.31 1.63 -10.96
C GLN A 53 6.25 1.00 -9.56
N ILE A 54 7.42 0.89 -8.94
CA ILE A 54 7.61 0.35 -7.59
C ILE A 54 8.22 1.45 -6.73
N GLY A 55 7.59 1.72 -5.59
CA GLY A 55 8.07 2.72 -4.65
C GLY A 55 7.72 4.15 -5.03
N VAL A 56 7.75 5.00 -4.01
CA VAL A 56 7.55 6.45 -4.18
C VAL A 56 8.68 7.13 -4.94
N GLU A 57 9.92 6.64 -4.82
CA GLU A 57 11.08 7.19 -5.53
C GLU A 57 10.91 7.08 -7.06
N GLN A 58 10.42 5.94 -7.54
CA GLN A 58 10.17 5.75 -8.97
C GLN A 58 9.03 6.65 -9.46
N LEU A 59 8.00 6.89 -8.62
CA LEU A 59 6.93 7.82 -8.96
C LEU A 59 7.42 9.27 -9.08
N GLU A 60 8.30 9.71 -8.17
CA GLU A 60 8.90 11.04 -8.22
C GLU A 60 9.70 11.23 -9.50
N SER A 61 10.51 10.23 -9.87
CA SER A 61 11.29 10.24 -11.11
C SER A 61 10.39 10.27 -12.35
N ASP A 62 9.43 9.35 -12.45
CA ASP A 62 8.60 9.17 -13.65
C ASP A 62 7.67 10.36 -13.92
N TYR A 63 7.16 10.97 -12.86
CA TYR A 63 6.21 12.08 -12.97
C TYR A 63 6.89 13.45 -12.77
N SER A 64 8.20 13.49 -12.49
CA SER A 64 8.92 14.72 -12.09
C SER A 64 8.17 15.49 -11.00
N LEU A 65 7.58 14.75 -10.07
CA LEU A 65 6.78 15.31 -8.97
C LEU A 65 7.63 15.39 -7.72
N ASN A 66 7.43 16.46 -6.95
CA ASN A 66 7.84 16.49 -5.55
C ASN A 66 6.65 16.03 -4.71
N LEU A 67 6.74 14.85 -4.08
CA LEU A 67 5.64 14.31 -3.27
C LEU A 67 5.36 15.13 -2.01
N GLU A 68 6.30 15.96 -1.55
CA GLU A 68 6.07 16.87 -0.42
C GLU A 68 5.16 18.06 -0.82
N GLN A 69 5.16 18.42 -2.09
CA GLN A 69 4.41 19.57 -2.64
C GLN A 69 3.21 19.16 -3.49
N ILE A 70 2.87 17.87 -3.49
CA ILE A 70 1.83 17.34 -4.36
C ILE A 70 0.45 17.85 -3.92
N GLU A 71 -0.33 18.31 -4.90
CA GLU A 71 -1.72 18.65 -4.68
C GLU A 71 -2.50 17.41 -4.20
N PRO A 72 -3.33 17.53 -3.15
CA PRO A 72 -3.96 16.36 -2.53
C PRO A 72 -4.83 15.52 -3.48
N VAL A 73 -5.37 16.13 -4.53
CA VAL A 73 -6.14 15.41 -5.56
C VAL A 73 -5.26 14.40 -6.30
N HIS A 74 -4.02 14.78 -6.63
CA HIS A 74 -3.06 13.90 -7.29
C HIS A 74 -2.55 12.82 -6.34
N ALA A 75 -2.26 13.17 -5.07
CA ALA A 75 -1.91 12.18 -4.05
C ALA A 75 -3.00 11.11 -3.89
N ILE A 76 -4.27 11.50 -3.87
CA ILE A 76 -5.39 10.56 -3.77
C ILE A 76 -5.43 9.62 -4.99
N ALA A 77 -5.15 10.13 -6.19
CA ALA A 77 -5.09 9.30 -7.39
C ALA A 77 -3.93 8.28 -7.34
N LEU A 78 -2.77 8.65 -6.77
CA LEU A 78 -1.65 7.72 -6.53
C LEU A 78 -2.02 6.68 -5.48
N VAL A 79 -2.62 7.08 -4.36
CA VAL A 79 -3.09 6.17 -3.31
C VAL A 79 -4.16 5.21 -3.83
N ALA A 80 -5.03 5.65 -4.74
CA ALA A 80 -6.01 4.77 -5.37
C ALA A 80 -5.34 3.63 -6.16
N GLN A 81 -4.16 3.88 -6.75
CA GLN A 81 -3.41 2.89 -7.53
C GLN A 81 -2.82 1.78 -6.66
N LEU A 82 -2.60 2.01 -5.36
CA LEU A 82 -2.20 0.95 -4.42
C LEU A 82 -3.21 -0.22 -4.38
N LYS A 83 -4.50 0.09 -4.57
CA LYS A 83 -5.56 -0.93 -4.64
C LYS A 83 -5.78 -1.44 -6.07
N TYR A 84 -5.68 -0.54 -7.05
CA TYR A 84 -5.90 -0.85 -8.46
C TYR A 84 -4.70 -0.38 -9.29
N PRO A 85 -3.62 -1.18 -9.32
CA PRO A 85 -2.39 -0.79 -9.99
C PRO A 85 -2.63 -0.41 -11.45
N LYS A 86 -1.91 0.59 -11.94
CA LYS A 86 -1.95 1.03 -13.33
C LYS A 86 -1.58 -0.13 -14.27
N PRO A 87 -2.44 -0.49 -15.24
CA PRO A 87 -2.10 -1.47 -16.25
C PRO A 87 -1.21 -0.85 -17.33
N LEU A 88 -0.46 -1.69 -18.05
CA LEU A 88 0.36 -1.26 -19.18
C LEU A 88 -0.45 -0.56 -20.28
N LYS A 89 -1.71 -1.00 -20.48
CA LYS A 89 -2.68 -0.36 -21.36
C LYS A 89 -3.93 -0.04 -20.54
N PRO A 90 -4.17 1.23 -20.17
CA PRO A 90 -5.38 1.61 -19.44
C PRO A 90 -6.60 1.44 -20.34
N PHE A 91 -7.58 0.68 -19.87
CA PHE A 91 -8.90 0.51 -20.47
C PHE A 91 -9.97 1.23 -19.63
N GLY A 92 -11.14 1.49 -20.21
CA GLY A 92 -12.22 2.25 -19.58
C GLY A 92 -12.63 1.73 -18.20
N ASP A 93 -12.69 0.41 -18.02
CA ASP A 93 -13.07 -0.21 -16.74
C ASP A 93 -12.10 0.10 -15.60
N TRP A 94 -10.79 0.16 -15.90
CA TRP A 94 -9.79 0.52 -14.89
C TRP A 94 -9.91 1.99 -14.51
N GLN A 95 -10.11 2.87 -15.49
CA GLN A 95 -10.32 4.30 -15.25
C GLN A 95 -11.57 4.54 -14.38
N GLN A 96 -12.65 3.81 -14.64
CA GLN A 96 -13.85 3.91 -13.81
C GLN A 96 -13.58 3.44 -12.38
N LYS A 97 -12.88 2.32 -12.19
CA LYS A 97 -12.50 1.82 -10.86
C LYS A 97 -11.62 2.82 -10.10
N ILE A 98 -10.64 3.42 -10.75
CA ILE A 98 -9.76 4.39 -10.11
C ILE A 98 -10.52 5.66 -9.75
N GLN A 99 -11.40 6.15 -10.63
CA GLN A 99 -12.21 7.34 -10.38
C GLN A 99 -13.14 7.14 -9.19
N MET A 100 -13.85 6.01 -9.14
CA MET A 100 -14.72 5.67 -8.01
C MET A 100 -13.94 5.56 -6.70
N ARG A 101 -12.74 4.97 -6.74
CA ARG A 101 -11.88 4.87 -5.56
C ARG A 101 -11.39 6.24 -5.10
N SER A 102 -10.95 7.09 -6.03
CA SER A 102 -10.50 8.45 -5.73
C SER A 102 -11.61 9.29 -5.13
N TRP A 103 -12.84 9.21 -5.67
CA TRP A 103 -13.98 9.93 -5.11
C TRP A 103 -14.31 9.49 -3.67
N HIS A 104 -14.29 8.19 -3.42
CA HIS A 104 -14.48 7.66 -2.08
C HIS A 104 -13.39 8.14 -1.09
N LEU A 105 -12.12 8.13 -1.51
CA LEU A 105 -10.99 8.60 -0.69
C LEU A 105 -11.08 10.11 -0.42
N GLN A 106 -11.47 10.91 -1.41
CA GLN A 106 -11.73 12.34 -1.23
C GLN A 106 -12.81 12.60 -0.19
N ARG A 107 -13.94 11.87 -0.27
CA ARG A 107 -15.01 11.97 0.71
C ARG A 107 -14.54 11.59 2.12
N LEU A 108 -13.80 10.50 2.25
CA LEU A 108 -13.25 10.05 3.53
C LEU A 108 -12.32 11.10 4.14
N ARG A 109 -11.44 11.69 3.33
CA ARG A 109 -10.55 12.77 3.75
C ARG A 109 -11.33 13.99 4.25
N GLN A 110 -12.37 14.42 3.53
CA GLN A 110 -13.20 15.54 3.95
C GLN A 110 -13.90 15.28 5.29
N GLN A 111 -14.40 14.06 5.50
CA GLN A 111 -15.01 13.66 6.78
C GLN A 111 -13.98 13.67 7.92
N LEU A 112 -12.77 13.16 7.66
CA LEU A 112 -11.68 13.19 8.62
C LEU A 112 -11.28 14.62 8.99
N MET A 113 -11.09 15.50 8.00
CA MET A 113 -10.76 16.90 8.24
C MET A 113 -11.82 17.59 9.11
N LYS A 114 -13.11 17.41 8.78
CA LYS A 114 -14.21 17.90 9.63
C LYS A 114 -14.12 17.36 11.04
N SER A 115 -13.84 16.07 11.23
CA SER A 115 -13.72 15.50 12.58
C SER A 115 -12.54 16.05 13.38
N LEU A 116 -11.44 16.43 12.71
CA LEU A 116 -10.28 17.06 13.33
C LEU A 116 -10.60 18.50 13.77
N ASP A 117 -11.34 19.24 12.95
CA ASP A 117 -11.78 20.60 13.28
C ASP A 117 -12.73 20.65 14.49
N HIS A 118 -13.47 19.56 14.74
CA HIS A 118 -14.45 19.44 15.83
C HIS A 118 -13.95 18.64 17.03
N ALA A 119 -12.70 18.16 17.02
CA ALA A 119 -12.16 17.37 18.12
C ALA A 119 -11.73 18.29 19.28
N PRO A 120 -12.20 18.07 20.53
CA PRO A 120 -11.63 18.76 21.68
C PRO A 120 -10.17 18.33 21.85
N GLN A 121 -9.27 19.31 22.01
CA GLN A 121 -7.85 19.07 22.24
C GLN A 121 -7.62 18.35 23.58
N ALA A 122 -7.58 17.02 23.58
CA ALA A 122 -6.95 16.21 24.63
C ALA A 122 -6.81 14.73 24.24
N ARG A 123 -5.57 14.25 24.05
CA ARG A 123 -4.88 13.42 25.04
C ARG A 123 -3.46 13.07 24.56
N PRO A 124 -2.43 13.22 25.42
CA PRO A 124 -1.10 12.69 25.16
C PRO A 124 -1.07 11.18 25.40
N HIS A 125 -0.17 10.53 24.65
CA HIS A 125 0.35 9.17 24.84
C HIS A 125 -0.59 7.96 24.66
N CYS A 126 -0.17 7.08 23.75
CA CYS A 126 0.01 5.67 24.09
C CYS A 126 1.46 5.28 23.78
N ARG A 127 2.08 4.63 24.76
CA ARG A 127 3.47 4.17 24.80
C ARG A 127 3.61 2.82 24.10
#